data_AF-A0A3D2VX93-F1
#
_entry.id   AF-A0A3D2VX93-F1
#
_cell.length_a   1.000
_cell.length_b   1.000
_cell.length_c   1.000
_cell.angle_alpha   90.00
_cell.angle_beta   90.00
_cell.angle_gamma   90.00
#
_symmetry.space_group_name_H-M   'P 1'
#
loop_
_entity.id
_entity.type
_entity.pdbx_description
1 polymer ?
#
loop_
_entity_poly.entity_id
_entity_poly.type
_entity_poly.pdbx_seq_one_letter_code
_entity_poly.pdbx_strand_id
1 'polypeptide(L)'
;MKIWIVHAFTDRLFTGNPAAVVPLERWLPDATLQAIATENRLSETAFVTPTGLKGNYQLRWFTPATEVPLCGHATLAAGAMLLSELEPGLEVVVFDTHAGALVVRATPEGYTLDLPKKQRAPWDAPGELARALGVNGFADAFVAEYANVVLESEAAVVNMKPDIAAINSIIRGPRQGMLVVTAPADEGKPYDFVSRFFAPGAGIDEDPVTGSAFADLAPYWCDRFDMESVVGYQASKRGGYMRAIQTLSSVRLLGQVAVYLRGELDPSLARLANRVDEHPEAPPRKKRRARKARQLPAIFEDPVLPGMDAPSAPANASPPPGEHLRPPTSHPAPPEAAPRIVVTGK
;
A
#
# COMPACT_ATOMS: atom_id res chain seq x y z
N MET A 1 2.84 5.76 22.60
CA MET A 1 1.75 4.93 22.04
C MET A 1 2.35 3.59 21.66
N LYS A 2 1.72 2.45 21.94
CA LYS A 2 2.30 1.14 21.61
C LYS A 2 2.45 0.96 20.09
N ILE A 3 3.44 0.19 19.66
CA ILE A 3 3.57 -0.28 18.29
C ILE A 3 4.10 -1.71 18.28
N TRP A 4 3.55 -2.53 17.39
CA TRP A 4 4.11 -3.83 17.05
C TRP A 4 4.51 -3.86 15.59
N ILE A 5 5.61 -4.54 15.27
CA ILE A 5 5.87 -5.02 13.91
C ILE A 5 5.58 -6.51 13.90
N VAL A 6 4.61 -6.90 13.08
CA VAL A 6 4.07 -8.25 13.03
C VAL A 6 4.17 -8.76 11.61
N HIS A 7 4.68 -9.97 11.43
CA HIS A 7 4.63 -10.67 10.16
C HIS A 7 3.39 -11.55 10.13
N ALA A 8 2.47 -11.26 9.21
CA ALA A 8 1.27 -12.06 9.03
C ALA A 8 1.48 -13.18 8.00
N PHE A 9 0.65 -14.22 8.10
CA PHE A 9 0.68 -15.42 7.27
C PHE A 9 2.00 -16.19 7.36
N THR A 10 2.56 -16.23 8.58
CA THR A 10 3.79 -16.96 8.87
C THR A 10 3.95 -17.28 10.35
N ASP A 11 4.62 -18.40 10.64
CA ASP A 11 5.09 -18.82 11.96
C ASP A 11 6.57 -18.47 12.21
N ARG A 12 7.25 -17.87 11.22
CA ARG A 12 8.69 -17.59 11.25
C ARG A 12 8.96 -16.10 11.05
N LEU A 13 9.98 -15.61 11.74
CA LEU A 13 10.47 -14.26 11.48
C LEU A 13 11.11 -14.17 10.09
N PHE A 14 11.04 -12.97 9.51
CA PHE A 14 11.56 -12.60 8.19
C PHE A 14 10.86 -13.22 6.97
N THR A 15 9.86 -14.09 7.18
CA THR A 15 8.90 -14.55 6.16
C THR A 15 7.56 -13.84 6.34
N GLY A 16 6.54 -14.18 5.54
CA GLY A 16 5.22 -13.55 5.64
C GLY A 16 5.21 -12.09 5.16
N ASN A 17 4.12 -11.38 5.47
CA ASN A 17 3.97 -9.95 5.14
C ASN A 17 4.05 -9.07 6.41
N PRO A 18 5.04 -8.17 6.53
CA PRO A 18 5.18 -7.30 7.69
C PRO A 18 4.16 -6.16 7.69
N ALA A 19 3.50 -5.95 8.84
CA ALA A 19 2.69 -4.77 9.11
C ALA A 19 3.05 -4.16 10.47
N ALA A 20 2.99 -2.84 10.56
CA ALA A 20 2.97 -2.15 11.85
C ALA A 20 1.53 -2.13 12.38
N VAL A 21 1.35 -2.35 13.69
CA VAL A 21 0.06 -2.22 14.37
C VAL A 21 0.19 -1.18 15.47
N VAL A 22 -0.61 -0.12 15.39
CA VAL A 22 -0.58 1.03 16.30
C VAL A 22 -1.96 1.23 16.91
N PRO A 23 -2.20 0.76 18.15
CA PRO A 23 -3.42 1.06 18.88
C PRO A 23 -3.42 2.52 19.35
N LEU A 24 -4.56 3.17 19.16
CA LEU A 24 -4.80 4.57 19.48
C LEU A 24 -6.02 4.67 20.41
N GLU A 25 -5.98 5.62 21.35
CA GLU A 25 -7.16 5.94 22.18
C GLU A 25 -8.23 6.70 21.38
N ARG A 26 -7.79 7.49 20.39
CA ARG A 26 -8.61 8.27 19.47
C ARG A 26 -7.84 8.49 18.17
N TRP A 27 -8.55 8.80 17.09
CA TRP A 27 -7.91 9.10 15.81
C TRP A 27 -6.95 10.30 15.91
N LEU A 28 -5.77 10.14 15.32
CA LEU A 28 -4.87 11.25 15.00
C LEU A 28 -5.30 11.87 13.66
N PRO A 29 -4.85 13.10 13.33
CA PRO A 29 -5.07 13.66 12.00
C PRO A 29 -4.51 12.74 10.91
N ASP A 30 -5.17 12.72 9.75
CA ASP A 30 -4.80 11.87 8.61
C ASP A 30 -3.35 12.08 8.17
N ALA A 31 -2.89 13.34 8.14
CA ALA A 31 -1.50 13.68 7.83
C ALA A 31 -0.50 13.03 8.80
N THR A 32 -0.85 12.91 10.09
CA THR A 32 -0.01 12.26 11.10
C THR A 32 0.00 10.74 10.91
N LEU A 33 -1.16 10.13 10.64
CA LEU A 33 -1.26 8.69 10.35
C LEU A 33 -0.41 8.33 9.12
N GLN A 34 -0.54 9.12 8.05
CA GLN A 34 0.24 8.96 6.83
C GLN A 34 1.75 9.17 7.10
N ALA A 35 2.13 10.18 7.88
CA ALA A 35 3.53 10.43 8.21
C ALA A 35 4.15 9.26 9.01
N ILE A 36 3.42 8.69 9.97
CA ILE A 36 3.86 7.50 10.71
C ILE A 36 4.04 6.31 9.76
N ALA A 37 3.08 6.07 8.86
CA ALA A 37 3.17 4.99 7.89
C ALA A 37 4.37 5.17 6.92
N THR A 38 4.61 6.42 6.51
CA THR A 38 5.75 6.82 5.67
C THR A 38 7.07 6.56 6.37
N GLU A 39 7.17 6.89 7.68
CA GLU A 39 8.39 6.69 8.47
C GLU A 39 8.66 5.20 8.76
N ASN A 40 7.61 4.42 9.02
CA ASN A 40 7.73 2.98 9.28
C ASN A 40 8.27 2.19 8.07
N ARG A 41 7.95 2.63 6.84
CA ARG A 41 8.39 1.99 5.57
C ARG A 41 8.14 0.48 5.50
N LEU A 42 7.01 0.04 6.05
CA LEU A 42 6.49 -1.31 5.87
C LEU A 42 5.47 -1.34 4.73
N SER A 43 4.98 -2.54 4.36
CA SER A 43 3.89 -2.69 3.40
C SER A 43 2.70 -1.82 3.85
N GLU A 44 2.26 -2.01 5.11
CA GLU A 44 1.21 -1.20 5.72
C GLU A 44 1.46 -0.92 7.21
N THR A 45 0.92 0.19 7.66
CA THR A 45 0.65 0.48 9.08
C THR A 45 -0.85 0.44 9.32
N ALA A 46 -1.29 -0.45 10.21
CA ALA A 46 -2.65 -0.55 10.72
C ALA A 46 -2.80 0.29 11.99
N PHE A 47 -3.78 1.18 11.99
CA PHE A 47 -4.17 1.96 13.16
C PHE A 47 -5.53 1.49 13.66
N VAL A 48 -5.64 1.22 14.96
CA VAL A 48 -6.88 0.74 15.57
C VAL A 48 -7.35 1.65 16.70
N THR A 49 -8.65 1.95 16.75
CA THR A 49 -9.27 2.70 17.84
C THR A 49 -10.48 1.94 18.39
N PRO A 50 -10.71 1.91 19.71
CA PRO A 50 -11.90 1.28 20.27
C PRO A 50 -13.17 2.03 19.84
N THR A 51 -14.26 1.29 19.58
CA THR A 51 -15.59 1.87 19.34
C THR A 51 -16.35 2.23 20.62
N GLY A 52 -15.86 1.74 21.77
CA GLY A 52 -16.56 1.77 23.05
C GLY A 52 -17.35 0.49 23.37
N LEU A 53 -17.62 -0.35 22.38
CA LEU A 53 -18.16 -1.70 22.57
C LEU A 53 -17.00 -2.70 22.66
N LYS A 54 -17.03 -3.58 23.69
CA LYS A 54 -15.99 -4.58 23.93
C LYS A 54 -15.80 -5.49 22.70
N GLY A 55 -14.56 -5.69 22.28
CA GLY A 55 -14.21 -6.49 21.10
C GLY A 55 -14.46 -5.82 19.75
N ASN A 56 -14.98 -4.58 19.74
CA ASN A 56 -15.26 -3.84 18.51
C ASN A 56 -14.33 -2.63 18.37
N TYR A 57 -13.64 -2.58 17.24
CA TYR A 57 -12.63 -1.59 16.92
C TYR A 57 -12.91 -0.95 15.57
N GLN A 58 -12.49 0.29 15.36
CA GLN A 58 -12.32 0.84 14.02
C GLN A 58 -10.89 0.55 13.56
N LEU A 59 -10.70 0.38 12.26
CA LEU A 59 -9.41 0.04 11.67
C LEU A 59 -9.21 0.80 10.35
N ARG A 60 -8.01 1.39 10.22
CA ARG A 60 -7.54 2.07 9.00
C ARG A 60 -6.14 1.56 8.64
N TRP A 61 -5.82 1.56 7.35
CA TRP A 61 -4.56 1.03 6.83
C TRP A 61 -3.89 2.05 5.92
N PHE A 62 -2.61 2.26 6.14
CA PHE A 62 -1.81 3.20 5.37
C PHE A 62 -0.58 2.51 4.82
N THR A 63 -0.38 2.59 3.51
CA THR A 63 0.95 2.38 2.91
C THR A 63 1.81 3.61 3.19
N PRO A 64 3.11 3.60 2.85
CA PRO A 64 3.93 4.80 2.91
C PRO A 64 3.43 5.95 2.04
N ALA A 65 2.56 5.70 1.06
CA ALA A 65 2.10 6.72 0.10
C ALA A 65 0.63 7.14 0.28
N THR A 66 -0.24 6.24 0.75
CA THR A 66 -1.68 6.51 0.81
C THR A 66 -2.41 5.62 1.82
N GLU A 67 -3.58 6.07 2.27
CA GLU A 67 -4.58 5.19 2.87
C GLU A 67 -5.12 4.20 1.82
N VAL A 68 -5.34 2.94 2.22
CA VAL A 68 -5.93 1.90 1.37
C VAL A 68 -7.26 1.42 1.94
N PRO A 69 -8.24 1.06 1.09
CA PRO A 69 -9.60 0.76 1.54
C PRO A 69 -9.72 -0.59 2.27
N LEU A 70 -8.77 -1.51 2.07
CA LEU A 70 -8.78 -2.85 2.66
C LEU A 70 -7.35 -3.43 2.62
N CYS A 71 -6.89 -4.01 3.73
CA CYS A 71 -5.64 -4.78 3.76
C CYS A 71 -5.78 -6.03 4.63
N GLY A 72 -5.68 -7.22 4.03
CA GLY A 72 -5.89 -8.49 4.74
C GLY A 72 -4.83 -8.80 5.79
N HIS A 73 -3.54 -8.74 5.42
CA HIS A 73 -2.46 -9.16 6.32
C HIS A 73 -2.32 -8.22 7.54
N ALA A 74 -2.48 -6.91 7.33
CA ALA A 74 -2.46 -5.92 8.41
C ALA A 74 -3.70 -6.02 9.31
N THR A 75 -4.85 -6.42 8.76
CA THR A 75 -6.04 -6.76 9.57
C THR A 75 -5.80 -7.98 10.45
N LEU A 76 -5.23 -9.06 9.90
CA LEU A 76 -4.88 -10.25 10.67
C LEU A 76 -3.88 -9.91 11.78
N ALA A 77 -2.84 -9.14 11.46
CA ALA A 77 -1.84 -8.67 12.42
C ALA A 77 -2.49 -7.84 13.54
N ALA A 78 -3.36 -6.87 13.20
CA ALA A 78 -4.04 -6.03 14.18
C ALA A 78 -4.96 -6.84 15.10
N GLY A 79 -5.76 -7.73 14.53
CA GLY A 79 -6.64 -8.61 15.29
C GLY A 79 -5.85 -9.54 16.20
N ALA A 80 -4.75 -10.11 15.72
CA ALA A 80 -3.89 -10.95 16.54
C ALA A 80 -3.28 -10.19 17.72
N MET A 81 -2.80 -8.95 17.53
CA MET A 81 -2.25 -8.15 18.63
C MET A 81 -3.33 -7.76 19.65
N LEU A 82 -4.54 -7.45 19.18
CA LEU A 82 -5.66 -7.20 20.08
C LEU A 82 -6.01 -8.45 20.90
N LEU A 83 -6.13 -9.61 20.25
CA LEU A 83 -6.51 -10.88 20.89
C LEU A 83 -5.42 -11.45 21.81
N SER A 84 -4.13 -11.23 21.52
CA SER A 84 -3.04 -11.88 22.28
C SER A 84 -2.35 -10.97 23.30
N GLU A 85 -2.29 -9.65 23.05
CA GLU A 85 -1.44 -8.73 23.83
C GLU A 85 -2.25 -7.63 24.55
N LEU A 86 -3.42 -7.24 24.02
CA LEU A 86 -4.23 -6.17 24.62
C LEU A 86 -5.47 -6.68 25.36
N GLU A 87 -6.16 -7.67 24.79
CA GLU A 87 -7.38 -8.25 25.33
C GLU A 87 -7.35 -9.80 25.29
N PRO A 88 -6.43 -10.46 26.03
CA PRO A 88 -6.26 -11.92 26.02
C PRO A 88 -7.48 -12.74 26.47
N GLY A 89 -8.55 -12.09 26.96
CA GLY A 89 -9.83 -12.72 27.26
C GLY A 89 -10.85 -12.70 26.11
N LEU A 90 -10.48 -12.16 24.95
CA LEU A 90 -11.30 -12.18 23.74
C LEU A 90 -10.87 -13.32 22.83
N GLU A 91 -11.84 -13.94 22.18
CA GLU A 91 -11.62 -14.93 21.12
C GLU A 91 -11.85 -14.33 19.72
N VAL A 92 -12.54 -13.20 19.65
CA VAL A 92 -12.93 -12.50 18.42
C VAL A 92 -12.75 -11.00 18.57
N VAL A 93 -12.27 -10.38 17.49
CA VAL A 93 -12.32 -8.93 17.28
C VAL A 93 -13.11 -8.65 16.00
N VAL A 94 -13.99 -7.66 16.07
CA VAL A 94 -14.72 -7.12 14.93
C VAL A 94 -14.20 -5.72 14.61
N PHE A 95 -13.78 -5.52 13.37
CA PHE A 95 -13.36 -4.23 12.86
C PHE A 95 -14.47 -3.59 12.05
N ASP A 96 -14.88 -2.38 12.44
CA ASP A 96 -15.68 -1.48 11.64
C ASP A 96 -14.75 -0.66 10.72
N THR A 97 -14.90 -0.86 9.42
CA THR A 97 -14.01 -0.29 8.40
C THR A 97 -14.83 0.31 7.26
N HIS A 98 -14.22 1.18 6.45
CA HIS A 98 -14.89 1.72 5.27
C HIS A 98 -15.32 0.65 4.25
N ALA A 99 -14.68 -0.52 4.25
CA ALA A 99 -15.03 -1.66 3.41
C ALA A 99 -16.11 -2.59 4.03
N GLY A 100 -16.65 -2.21 5.19
CA GLY A 100 -17.57 -3.01 5.99
C GLY A 100 -16.88 -3.73 7.14
N ALA A 101 -17.65 -4.60 7.82
CA ALA A 101 -17.14 -5.32 8.98
C ALA A 101 -16.16 -6.43 8.58
N LEU A 102 -15.00 -6.46 9.24
CA LEU A 102 -14.02 -7.54 9.12
C LEU A 102 -13.87 -8.23 10.47
N VAL A 103 -13.72 -9.55 10.45
CA VAL A 103 -13.70 -10.34 11.69
C VAL A 103 -12.43 -11.15 11.76
N VAL A 104 -11.71 -11.00 12.87
CA VAL A 104 -10.55 -11.82 13.21
C VAL A 104 -10.86 -12.70 14.40
N ARG A 105 -10.53 -13.99 14.33
CA ARG A 105 -10.76 -14.96 15.42
C ARG A 105 -9.49 -15.70 15.74
N ALA A 106 -9.23 -15.90 17.03
CA ALA A 106 -8.19 -16.82 17.49
C ALA A 106 -8.66 -18.26 17.30
N THR A 107 -7.77 -19.14 16.87
CA THR A 107 -7.98 -20.59 16.81
C THR A 107 -6.74 -21.30 17.38
N PRO A 108 -6.82 -22.60 17.70
CA PRO A 108 -5.64 -23.37 18.10
C PRO A 108 -4.52 -23.35 17.06
N GLU A 109 -4.86 -23.19 15.78
CA GLU A 109 -3.95 -23.19 14.63
C GLU A 109 -3.55 -21.78 14.15
N GLY A 110 -3.85 -20.72 14.90
CA GLY A 110 -3.47 -19.35 14.59
C GLY A 110 -4.65 -18.38 14.61
N TYR A 111 -4.84 -17.64 13.51
CA TYR A 111 -5.88 -16.63 13.40
C TYR A 111 -6.62 -16.77 12.08
N THR A 112 -7.94 -16.57 12.13
CA THR A 112 -8.76 -16.52 10.92
C THR A 112 -9.20 -15.10 10.59
N LEU A 113 -9.33 -14.80 9.30
CA LEU A 113 -9.86 -13.55 8.75
C LEU A 113 -10.85 -13.88 7.65
N ASP A 114 -12.08 -13.39 7.76
CA ASP A 114 -13.09 -13.51 6.71
C ASP A 114 -12.98 -12.30 5.75
N LEU A 115 -12.72 -12.57 4.46
CA LEU A 115 -12.75 -11.57 3.39
C LEU A 115 -13.94 -11.80 2.44
N PRO A 116 -14.56 -10.74 1.88
CA PRO A 116 -15.66 -10.89 0.95
C PRO A 116 -15.27 -11.72 -0.29
N LYS A 117 -16.10 -12.69 -0.67
CA LYS A 117 -15.92 -13.44 -1.92
C LYS A 117 -16.41 -12.58 -3.08
N LYS A 118 -15.52 -12.27 -4.03
CA LYS A 118 -15.87 -11.53 -5.24
C LYS A 118 -16.33 -12.47 -6.35
N GLN A 119 -17.26 -12.00 -7.18
CA GLN A 119 -17.65 -12.73 -8.37
C GLN A 119 -16.55 -12.61 -9.41
N ARG A 120 -16.08 -13.76 -9.91
CA ARG A 120 -15.12 -13.82 -11.01
C ARG A 120 -15.82 -13.63 -12.36
N ALA A 121 -15.17 -12.91 -13.26
CA ALA A 121 -15.57 -12.76 -14.65
C ALA A 121 -14.40 -13.14 -15.58
N PRO A 122 -14.63 -13.85 -16.69
CA PRO A 122 -13.61 -14.11 -17.69
C PRO A 122 -12.96 -12.81 -18.18
N TRP A 123 -11.67 -12.85 -18.49
CA TRP A 123 -10.94 -11.68 -18.95
C TRP A 123 -9.99 -12.03 -20.08
N ASP A 124 -10.16 -11.34 -21.22
CA ASP A 124 -9.23 -11.40 -22.34
C ASP A 124 -8.00 -10.54 -22.04
N ALA A 125 -7.00 -11.16 -21.39
CA ALA A 125 -5.77 -10.47 -21.03
C ALA A 125 -5.00 -9.96 -22.27
N PRO A 126 -4.51 -8.70 -22.29
CA PRO A 126 -3.75 -8.16 -23.42
C PRO A 126 -2.51 -9.00 -23.72
N GLY A 127 -2.26 -9.31 -25.00
CA GLY A 127 -1.10 -10.13 -25.40
C GLY A 127 0.27 -9.54 -25.05
N GLU A 128 0.34 -8.21 -24.85
CA GLU A 128 1.54 -7.55 -24.31
C GLU A 128 1.85 -7.91 -22.85
N LEU A 129 0.86 -8.38 -22.09
CA LEU A 129 1.06 -8.81 -20.71
C LEU A 129 1.94 -10.06 -20.63
N ALA A 130 1.75 -11.02 -21.53
CA ALA A 130 2.58 -12.23 -21.58
C ALA A 130 4.05 -11.88 -21.83
N ARG A 131 4.30 -10.92 -22.73
CA ARG A 131 5.65 -10.37 -22.97
C ARG A 131 6.22 -9.66 -21.74
N ALA A 132 5.41 -8.85 -21.06
CA ALA A 132 5.82 -8.15 -19.83
C ALA A 132 6.17 -9.12 -18.69
N LEU A 133 5.51 -10.28 -18.62
CA LEU A 133 5.81 -11.32 -17.63
C LEU A 133 6.95 -12.25 -18.08
N GLY A 134 7.37 -12.20 -19.35
CA GLY A 134 8.36 -13.11 -19.91
C GLY A 134 7.85 -14.54 -20.06
N VAL A 135 6.55 -14.72 -20.33
CA VAL A 135 5.90 -16.03 -20.51
C VAL A 135 5.28 -16.16 -21.91
N ASN A 136 5.03 -17.39 -22.34
CA ASN A 136 4.54 -17.68 -23.69
C ASN A 136 3.03 -17.46 -23.86
N GLY A 137 2.27 -17.44 -22.77
CA GLY A 137 0.82 -17.33 -22.77
C GLY A 137 0.22 -17.63 -21.40
N PHE A 138 -1.10 -17.62 -21.34
CA PHE A 138 -1.88 -17.92 -20.13
C PHE A 138 -2.74 -19.14 -20.38
N ALA A 139 -2.81 -20.03 -19.38
CA ALA A 139 -3.75 -21.15 -19.38
C ALA A 139 -5.18 -20.67 -19.14
N ASP A 140 -5.34 -19.57 -18.40
CA ASP A 140 -6.62 -18.93 -18.09
C ASP A 140 -6.39 -17.48 -17.63
N ALA A 141 -7.43 -16.65 -17.67
CA ALA A 141 -7.40 -15.28 -17.16
C ALA A 141 -8.80 -14.81 -16.74
N PHE A 142 -8.86 -14.13 -15.59
CA PHE A 142 -10.11 -13.63 -15.03
C PHE A 142 -9.91 -12.36 -14.22
N VAL A 143 -10.99 -11.63 -14.00
CA VAL A 143 -11.05 -10.50 -13.07
C VAL A 143 -11.98 -10.85 -11.92
N ALA A 144 -11.53 -10.59 -10.70
CA ALA A 144 -12.34 -10.62 -9.49
C ALA A 144 -12.17 -9.27 -8.77
N GLU A 145 -11.49 -9.22 -7.62
CA GLU A 145 -11.00 -7.92 -7.11
C GLU A 145 -9.87 -7.37 -8.00
N TYR A 146 -8.97 -8.25 -8.43
CA TYR A 146 -7.81 -7.91 -9.26
C TYR A 146 -7.86 -8.57 -10.64
N ALA A 147 -6.96 -8.15 -11.52
CA ALA A 147 -6.63 -8.92 -12.71
C ALA A 147 -5.83 -10.17 -12.29
N ASN A 148 -6.26 -11.34 -12.75
CA ASN A 148 -5.65 -12.63 -12.43
C ASN A 148 -5.28 -13.34 -13.74
N VAL A 149 -4.05 -13.84 -13.84
CA VAL A 149 -3.62 -14.73 -14.93
C VAL A 149 -3.11 -16.05 -14.36
N VAL A 150 -3.44 -17.14 -15.06
CA VAL A 150 -3.08 -18.50 -14.67
C VAL A 150 -2.05 -19.03 -15.64
N LEU A 151 -0.92 -19.48 -15.12
CA LEU A 151 0.15 -20.14 -15.87
C LEU A 151 0.04 -21.66 -15.72
N GLU A 152 0.69 -22.39 -16.61
CA GLU A 152 0.62 -23.86 -16.64
C GLU A 152 1.38 -24.54 -15.51
N SER A 153 2.41 -23.91 -14.93
CA SER A 153 3.29 -24.56 -13.97
C SER A 153 3.81 -23.62 -12.88
N GLU A 154 4.12 -24.21 -11.72
CA GLU A 154 4.77 -23.52 -10.60
C GLU A 154 6.09 -22.87 -11.04
N ALA A 155 6.89 -23.59 -11.83
CA ALA A 155 8.16 -23.09 -12.36
C ALA A 155 8.00 -21.80 -13.18
N ALA A 156 6.90 -21.64 -13.93
CA ALA A 156 6.63 -20.42 -14.69
C ALA A 156 6.36 -19.22 -13.75
N VAL A 157 5.62 -19.43 -12.66
CA VAL A 157 5.34 -18.37 -11.66
C VAL A 157 6.59 -17.99 -10.87
N VAL A 158 7.39 -18.98 -10.44
CA VAL A 158 8.57 -18.72 -9.61
C VAL A 158 9.67 -18.04 -10.41
N ASN A 159 9.91 -18.47 -11.66
CA ASN A 159 11.04 -17.98 -12.45
C ASN A 159 10.75 -16.73 -13.29
N MET A 160 9.48 -16.27 -13.36
CA MET A 160 9.15 -15.08 -14.15
C MET A 160 9.90 -13.84 -13.66
N LYS A 161 10.30 -13.01 -14.63
CA LYS A 161 10.97 -11.72 -14.41
C LYS A 161 10.09 -10.62 -14.98
N PRO A 162 9.13 -10.13 -14.19
CA PRO A 162 8.16 -9.16 -14.68
C PRO A 162 8.79 -7.80 -14.97
N ASP A 163 8.41 -7.18 -16.08
CA ASP A 163 8.57 -5.75 -16.32
C ASP A 163 7.47 -5.00 -15.54
N ILE A 164 7.85 -4.51 -14.35
CA ILE A 164 6.94 -3.83 -13.43
C ILE A 164 6.35 -2.54 -14.03
N ALA A 165 7.15 -1.80 -14.81
CA ALA A 165 6.68 -0.57 -15.46
C ALA A 165 5.65 -0.87 -16.56
N ALA A 166 5.86 -1.96 -17.30
CA ALA A 166 4.89 -2.46 -18.26
C ALA A 166 3.61 -2.93 -17.57
N ILE A 167 3.67 -3.71 -16.48
CA ILE A 167 2.48 -4.12 -15.71
C ILE A 167 1.65 -2.90 -15.29
N ASN A 168 2.31 -1.88 -14.74
CA ASN A 168 1.64 -0.63 -14.33
C ASN A 168 0.96 0.09 -15.50
N SER A 169 1.45 -0.12 -16.72
CA SER A 169 0.94 0.51 -17.93
C SER A 169 -0.12 -0.32 -18.66
N ILE A 170 -0.09 -1.64 -18.52
CA ILE A 170 -0.98 -2.56 -19.23
C ILE A 170 -2.27 -2.76 -18.42
N ILE A 171 -2.16 -2.95 -17.10
CA ILE A 171 -3.31 -3.19 -16.24
C ILE A 171 -4.02 -1.87 -15.94
N ARG A 172 -5.21 -1.69 -16.52
CA ARG A 172 -6.04 -0.48 -16.38
C ARG A 172 -7.35 -0.78 -15.64
N GLY A 173 -7.95 0.25 -15.06
CA GLY A 173 -9.23 0.16 -14.35
C GLY A 173 -9.12 0.52 -12.86
N PRO A 174 -10.12 0.14 -12.04
CA PRO A 174 -10.18 0.52 -10.62
C PRO A 174 -8.99 0.03 -9.78
N ARG A 175 -8.36 -1.07 -10.20
CA ARG A 175 -7.15 -1.65 -9.60
C ARG A 175 -5.97 -1.56 -10.57
N GLN A 176 -5.75 -0.38 -11.13
CA GLN A 176 -4.65 -0.11 -12.06
C GLN A 176 -3.33 -0.66 -11.52
N GLY A 177 -2.57 -1.32 -12.40
CA GLY A 177 -1.26 -1.85 -12.08
C GLY A 177 -1.27 -2.99 -11.03
N MET A 178 -2.41 -3.59 -10.68
CA MET A 178 -2.48 -4.70 -9.73
C MET A 178 -2.75 -6.02 -10.46
N LEU A 179 -1.84 -6.99 -10.33
CA LEU A 179 -1.87 -8.26 -11.05
C LEU A 179 -1.52 -9.42 -10.12
N VAL A 180 -2.38 -10.44 -10.13
CA VAL A 180 -2.13 -11.74 -9.54
C VAL A 180 -1.68 -12.70 -10.64
N VAL A 181 -0.60 -13.44 -10.41
CA VAL A 181 -0.15 -14.53 -11.29
C VAL A 181 -0.14 -15.81 -10.48
N THR A 182 -0.76 -16.88 -10.98
CA THR A 182 -0.89 -18.13 -10.24
C THR A 182 -0.73 -19.36 -11.14
N ALA A 183 -0.46 -20.53 -10.55
CA ALA A 183 -0.37 -21.81 -11.23
C ALA A 183 -0.65 -22.94 -10.23
N PRO A 184 -1.03 -24.16 -10.69
CA PRO A 184 -1.07 -25.30 -9.79
C PRO A 184 0.33 -25.56 -9.22
N ALA A 185 0.39 -26.07 -8.00
CA ALA A 185 1.64 -26.52 -7.42
C ALA A 185 2.12 -27.80 -8.12
N ASP A 186 3.44 -28.02 -8.13
CA ASP A 186 3.98 -29.30 -8.59
C ASP A 186 3.55 -30.45 -7.63
N GLU A 187 3.57 -31.69 -8.13
CA GLU A 187 3.20 -32.85 -7.31
C GLU A 187 4.10 -33.00 -6.07
N GLY A 188 3.50 -33.35 -4.93
CA GLY A 188 4.21 -33.59 -3.67
C GLY A 188 4.52 -32.33 -2.84
N LYS A 189 4.07 -31.15 -3.28
CA LYS A 189 4.17 -29.91 -2.49
C LYS A 189 3.19 -29.91 -1.31
N PRO A 190 3.48 -29.18 -0.22
CA PRO A 190 2.57 -29.05 0.92
C PRO A 190 1.47 -28.00 0.70
N TYR A 191 1.24 -27.57 -0.54
CA TYR A 191 0.27 -26.57 -0.97
C TYR A 191 -0.27 -26.94 -2.36
N ASP A 192 -1.47 -26.47 -2.67
CA ASP A 192 -2.23 -26.84 -3.86
C ASP A 192 -1.93 -25.92 -5.05
N PHE A 193 -1.58 -24.65 -4.79
CA PHE A 193 -1.24 -23.67 -5.81
C PHE A 193 -0.16 -22.70 -5.36
N VAL A 194 0.52 -22.09 -6.33
CA VAL A 194 1.48 -21.00 -6.12
C VAL A 194 0.92 -19.69 -6.69
N SER A 195 1.33 -18.56 -6.09
CA SER A 195 1.01 -17.24 -6.63
C SER A 195 2.11 -16.22 -6.40
N ARG A 196 2.05 -15.10 -7.14
CA ARG A 196 2.76 -13.85 -6.89
C ARG A 196 1.82 -12.69 -7.14
N PHE A 197 2.04 -11.56 -6.45
CA PHE A 197 1.20 -10.37 -6.55
C PHE A 197 2.04 -9.13 -6.81
N PHE A 198 1.73 -8.42 -7.90
CA PHE A 198 2.39 -7.19 -8.30
C PHE A 198 1.42 -6.03 -8.17
N ALA A 199 1.85 -4.91 -7.58
CA ALA A 199 0.99 -3.76 -7.36
C ALA A 199 1.68 -2.39 -7.62
N PRO A 200 2.43 -2.20 -8.73
CA PRO A 200 3.08 -0.92 -9.00
C PRO A 200 2.13 0.28 -9.04
N GLY A 201 0.84 0.07 -9.34
CA GLY A 201 -0.17 1.14 -9.26
C GLY A 201 -0.44 1.63 -7.83
N ALA A 202 -0.05 0.86 -6.81
CA ALA A 202 -0.05 1.26 -5.40
C ALA A 202 1.35 1.61 -4.87
N GLY A 203 2.35 1.73 -5.76
CA GLY A 203 3.73 2.07 -5.39
C GLY A 203 4.53 0.89 -4.79
N ILE A 204 4.05 -0.35 -4.97
CA ILE A 204 4.71 -1.57 -4.48
C ILE A 204 4.97 -2.49 -5.68
N ASP A 205 6.23 -2.72 -6.02
CA ASP A 205 6.58 -3.59 -7.16
C ASP A 205 5.99 -5.00 -6.99
N GLU A 206 6.24 -5.63 -5.84
CA GLU A 206 5.73 -6.96 -5.48
C GLU A 206 5.39 -7.03 -4.00
N ASP A 207 4.16 -7.44 -3.66
CA ASP A 207 3.71 -7.60 -2.28
C ASP A 207 4.13 -8.98 -1.73
N PRO A 208 4.66 -9.10 -0.50
CA PRO A 208 5.15 -10.36 0.01
C PRO A 208 4.10 -11.47 0.12
N VAL A 209 2.95 -11.17 0.77
CA VAL A 209 1.85 -12.12 0.98
C VAL A 209 0.52 -11.38 1.06
N THR A 210 -0.39 -11.66 0.13
CA THR A 210 -1.56 -10.80 -0.13
C THR A 210 -2.85 -11.55 0.15
N GLY A 211 -3.42 -11.35 1.35
CA GLY A 211 -4.66 -12.04 1.74
C GLY A 211 -5.84 -11.76 0.80
N SER A 212 -5.98 -10.52 0.30
CA SER A 212 -7.04 -10.19 -0.66
C SER A 212 -6.86 -10.87 -2.02
N ALA A 213 -5.63 -11.11 -2.47
CA ALA A 213 -5.39 -11.93 -3.66
C ALA A 213 -5.83 -13.39 -3.43
N PHE A 214 -5.62 -13.92 -2.22
CA PHE A 214 -6.12 -15.26 -1.89
C PHE A 214 -7.64 -15.35 -1.84
N ALA A 215 -8.35 -14.25 -1.55
CA ALA A 215 -9.80 -14.22 -1.66
C ALA A 215 -10.30 -14.30 -3.12
N ASP A 216 -9.49 -13.87 -4.09
CA ASP A 216 -9.73 -14.09 -5.53
C ASP A 216 -9.37 -15.51 -5.95
N LEU A 217 -8.20 -16.00 -5.50
CA LEU A 217 -7.62 -17.27 -5.94
C LEU A 217 -8.28 -18.50 -5.33
N ALA A 218 -8.66 -18.46 -4.05
CA ALA A 218 -9.18 -19.65 -3.38
C ALA A 218 -10.44 -20.20 -4.07
N PRO A 219 -11.44 -19.37 -4.45
CA PRO A 219 -12.59 -19.90 -5.18
C PRO A 219 -12.26 -20.47 -6.56
N TYR A 220 -11.24 -19.90 -7.23
CA TYR A 220 -10.79 -20.42 -8.52
C TYR A 220 -10.20 -21.83 -8.38
N TRP A 221 -9.29 -22.01 -7.41
CA TRP A 221 -8.61 -23.29 -7.20
C TRP A 221 -9.50 -24.34 -6.54
N CYS A 222 -10.37 -23.95 -5.60
CA CYS A 222 -11.40 -24.83 -5.04
C CYS A 222 -12.28 -25.42 -6.14
N ASP A 223 -12.81 -24.59 -7.04
CA ASP A 223 -13.66 -25.04 -8.14
C ASP A 223 -12.87 -25.93 -9.13
N ARG A 224 -11.59 -25.62 -9.39
CA ARG A 224 -10.75 -26.37 -10.33
C ARG A 224 -10.31 -27.74 -9.79
N PHE A 225 -10.15 -27.87 -8.47
CA PHE A 225 -9.72 -29.10 -7.80
C PHE A 225 -10.88 -29.88 -7.17
N ASP A 226 -12.11 -29.37 -7.24
CA ASP A 226 -13.29 -29.92 -6.56
C ASP A 226 -13.08 -30.04 -5.04
N MET A 227 -12.62 -28.95 -4.42
CA MET A 227 -12.28 -28.85 -3.00
C MET A 227 -13.02 -27.70 -2.30
N GLU A 228 -13.26 -27.82 -1.00
CA GLU A 228 -13.86 -26.73 -0.20
C GLU A 228 -12.81 -25.77 0.40
N SER A 229 -11.56 -26.24 0.50
CA SER A 229 -10.45 -25.46 1.04
C SER A 229 -9.18 -25.78 0.30
N VAL A 230 -8.33 -24.78 0.12
CA VAL A 230 -7.01 -24.90 -0.53
C VAL A 230 -5.93 -24.26 0.33
N VAL A 231 -4.71 -24.73 0.21
CA VAL A 231 -3.50 -24.12 0.74
C VAL A 231 -2.73 -23.53 -0.44
N GLY A 232 -2.46 -22.23 -0.40
CA GLY A 232 -1.63 -21.58 -1.41
C GLY A 232 -0.32 -21.08 -0.82
N TYR A 233 0.70 -21.05 -1.66
CA TYR A 233 2.00 -20.43 -1.37
C TYR A 233 2.20 -19.18 -2.23
N GLN A 234 2.42 -18.02 -1.61
CA GLN A 234 2.84 -16.82 -2.35
C GLN A 234 4.36 -16.79 -2.45
N ALA A 235 4.89 -17.09 -3.63
CA ALA A 235 6.31 -17.25 -3.93
C ALA A 235 7.02 -15.90 -4.17
N SER A 236 6.79 -14.93 -3.28
CA SER A 236 7.59 -13.70 -3.23
C SER A 236 8.97 -13.96 -2.63
N LYS A 237 9.83 -12.94 -2.58
CA LYS A 237 11.14 -13.04 -1.90
C LYS A 237 11.06 -13.48 -0.43
N ARG A 238 9.97 -13.15 0.27
CA ARG A 238 9.77 -13.54 1.68
C ARG A 238 9.04 -14.86 1.82
N GLY A 239 8.12 -15.17 0.90
CA GLY A 239 7.30 -16.37 0.96
C GLY A 239 6.24 -16.32 2.06
N GLY A 240 5.09 -16.94 1.82
CA GLY A 240 4.10 -17.18 2.85
C GLY A 240 3.02 -18.16 2.42
N TYR A 241 2.46 -18.83 3.42
CA TYR A 241 1.42 -19.85 3.23
C TYR A 241 0.11 -19.35 3.82
N MET A 242 -0.99 -19.66 3.13
CA MET A 242 -2.32 -19.42 3.64
C MET A 242 -3.21 -20.61 3.30
N ARG A 243 -3.96 -21.07 4.30
CA ARG A 243 -5.12 -21.92 4.05
C ARG A 243 -6.31 -21.00 3.84
N ALA A 244 -7.05 -21.22 2.77
CA ALA A 244 -8.25 -20.50 2.43
C ALA A 244 -9.41 -21.47 2.32
N ILE A 245 -10.50 -21.18 3.03
CA ILE A 245 -11.72 -21.98 3.03
C ILE A 245 -12.79 -21.15 2.33
N GLN A 246 -13.36 -21.72 1.26
CA GLN A 246 -14.45 -21.09 0.54
C GLN A 246 -15.76 -21.27 1.31
N THR A 247 -16.48 -20.17 1.50
CA THR A 247 -17.88 -20.21 1.96
C THR A 247 -18.81 -19.72 0.86
N LEU A 248 -20.10 -19.63 1.16
CA LEU A 248 -21.10 -19.10 0.21
C LEU A 248 -20.84 -17.63 -0.17
N SER A 249 -20.38 -16.80 0.77
CA SER A 249 -20.27 -15.33 0.57
C SER A 249 -18.91 -14.74 0.96
N SER A 250 -18.03 -15.54 1.55
CA SER A 250 -16.70 -15.11 1.99
C SER A 250 -15.64 -16.16 1.67
N VAL A 251 -14.39 -15.74 1.75
CA VAL A 251 -13.23 -16.62 1.85
C VAL A 251 -12.64 -16.43 3.23
N ARG A 252 -12.60 -17.51 4.01
CA ARG A 252 -11.95 -17.53 5.32
C ARG A 252 -10.48 -17.87 5.15
N LEU A 253 -9.62 -16.91 5.44
CA LEU A 253 -8.18 -17.12 5.49
C LEU A 253 -7.78 -17.59 6.89
N LEU A 254 -6.94 -18.60 6.98
CA LEU A 254 -6.27 -19.03 8.20
C LEU A 254 -4.77 -18.75 8.04
N GLY A 255 -4.21 -18.04 9.02
CA GLY A 255 -2.81 -17.66 9.03
C GLY A 255 -2.23 -17.57 10.44
N GLN A 256 -0.94 -17.84 10.54
CA GLN A 256 -0.15 -17.56 11.72
C GLN A 256 0.39 -16.13 11.69
N VAL A 257 0.78 -15.61 12.85
CA VAL A 257 1.52 -14.35 12.95
C VAL A 257 2.79 -14.52 13.78
N ALA A 258 3.84 -13.81 13.42
CA ALA A 258 5.09 -13.75 14.17
C ALA A 258 5.41 -12.29 14.55
N VAL A 259 5.53 -12.00 15.84
CA VAL A 259 5.86 -10.64 16.33
C VAL A 259 7.36 -10.42 16.24
N TYR A 260 7.77 -9.50 15.37
CA TYR A 260 9.17 -9.11 15.19
C TYR A 260 9.62 -8.07 16.22
N LEU A 261 8.80 -7.05 16.46
CA LEU A 261 9.15 -5.94 17.34
C LEU A 261 7.96 -5.56 18.22
N ARG A 262 8.23 -5.29 19.50
CA ARG A 262 7.34 -4.63 20.47
C ARG A 262 8.00 -3.33 20.87
N GLY A 263 7.29 -2.21 20.82
CA GLY A 263 7.86 -0.91 21.13
C GLY A 263 6.84 0.17 21.43
N GLU A 264 7.34 1.39 21.55
CA GLU A 264 6.54 2.58 21.80
C GLU A 264 6.95 3.70 20.85
N LEU A 265 5.95 4.31 20.21
CA LEU A 265 6.08 5.58 19.54
C LEU A 265 6.11 6.72 20.56
N ASP A 266 6.91 7.75 20.28
CA ASP A 266 7.12 8.89 21.18
C ASP A 266 5.79 9.56 21.58
N PRO A 267 5.57 9.87 22.88
CA PRO A 267 4.33 10.48 23.35
C PRO A 267 3.99 11.82 22.72
N SER A 268 4.96 12.56 22.18
CA SER A 268 4.73 13.84 21.51
C SER A 268 3.87 13.70 20.24
N LEU A 269 3.88 12.55 19.57
CA LEU A 269 3.05 12.30 18.38
C LEU A 269 1.55 12.40 18.69
N ALA A 270 1.13 12.03 19.91
CA ALA A 270 -0.26 12.19 20.34
C ALA A 270 -0.69 13.67 20.50
N ARG A 271 0.28 14.59 20.58
CA ARG A 271 0.06 16.05 20.68
C ARG A 271 0.04 16.76 19.33
N LEU A 272 0.51 16.09 18.26
CA LEU A 272 0.49 16.64 16.89
C LEU A 272 -0.93 16.86 16.33
N ALA A 273 -1.97 16.39 17.04
CA ALA A 273 -3.36 16.72 16.76
C ALA A 273 -3.61 18.24 16.58
N ASN A 274 -2.74 19.10 17.10
CA ASN A 274 -2.89 20.56 17.10
C ASN A 274 -1.85 21.33 16.25
N ARG A 275 -0.92 20.68 15.55
CA ARG A 275 0.18 21.36 14.82
C ARG A 275 0.56 20.57 13.57
N VAL A 276 -0.13 20.79 12.46
CA VAL A 276 0.14 20.06 11.21
C VAL A 276 0.99 20.88 10.21
N ASP A 277 1.02 22.21 10.32
CA ASP A 277 1.55 23.08 9.26
C ASP A 277 2.74 23.98 9.65
N GLU A 278 3.47 23.66 10.72
CA GLU A 278 4.70 24.39 11.05
C GLU A 278 5.90 23.71 10.39
N HIS A 279 6.36 24.25 9.25
CA HIS A 279 7.70 23.93 8.77
C HIS A 279 8.71 24.15 9.90
N PRO A 280 9.69 23.26 10.10
CA PRO A 280 10.69 23.46 11.14
C PRO A 280 11.36 24.82 10.92
N GLU A 281 11.25 25.70 11.92
CA GLU A 281 11.93 26.99 11.86
C GLU A 281 13.43 26.73 11.72
N ALA A 282 14.04 27.36 10.72
CA ALA A 282 15.48 27.31 10.57
C ALA A 282 16.11 27.80 11.89
N PRO A 283 17.05 27.04 12.48
CA PRO A 283 17.67 27.47 13.73
C PRO A 283 18.28 28.87 13.54
N PRO A 284 18.17 29.76 14.54
CA PRO A 284 18.58 31.15 14.41
C PRO A 284 20.06 31.21 14.02
N ARG A 285 20.36 31.71 12.81
CA ARG A 285 21.73 31.92 12.36
C ARG A 285 22.33 33.09 13.13
N LYS A 286 23.45 32.87 13.83
CA LYS A 286 24.30 33.98 14.31
C LYS A 286 24.66 34.86 13.11
N LYS A 287 24.46 36.18 13.22
CA LYS A 287 24.86 37.15 12.19
C LYS A 287 26.32 36.88 11.80
N ARG A 288 26.54 36.42 10.57
CA ARG A 288 27.90 36.36 10.00
C ARG A 288 28.43 37.79 10.01
N ARG A 289 29.48 38.07 10.80
CA ARG A 289 30.30 39.25 10.53
C ARG A 289 30.87 39.06 9.13
N ALA A 290 30.67 40.04 8.25
CA ALA A 290 31.32 40.05 6.95
C ALA A 290 32.82 39.88 7.21
N ARG A 291 33.40 38.74 6.80
CA ARG A 291 34.85 38.70 6.62
C ARG A 291 35.12 39.71 5.50
N LYS A 292 36.06 40.64 5.72
CA LYS A 292 36.66 41.40 4.60
C LYS A 292 36.93 40.39 3.50
N ALA A 293 36.48 40.68 2.28
CA ALA A 293 36.71 39.83 1.12
C ALA A 293 38.19 39.46 1.12
N ARG A 294 38.51 38.21 1.46
CA ARG A 294 39.83 37.68 1.15
C ARG A 294 39.78 37.47 -0.35
N GLN A 295 40.68 38.11 -1.08
CA GLN A 295 40.96 37.78 -2.47
C GLN A 295 41.06 36.26 -2.54
N LEU A 296 40.21 35.64 -3.38
CA LEU A 296 40.30 34.22 -3.63
C LEU A 296 41.72 33.94 -4.14
N PRO A 297 42.37 32.84 -3.71
CA PRO A 297 43.69 32.52 -4.20
C PRO A 297 43.65 32.38 -5.74
N ALA A 298 44.72 32.82 -6.42
CA ALA A 298 44.81 32.97 -7.88
C ALA A 298 44.54 31.70 -8.71
N ILE A 299 44.35 30.54 -8.07
CA ILE A 299 43.83 29.30 -8.67
C ILE A 299 42.42 29.47 -9.26
N PHE A 300 41.64 30.43 -8.77
CA PHE A 300 40.29 30.72 -9.30
C PHE A 300 40.26 31.84 -10.35
N GLU A 301 41.42 32.42 -10.70
CA GLU A 301 41.56 33.32 -11.83
C GLU A 301 42.11 32.52 -13.01
N ASP A 302 41.22 31.87 -13.75
CA ASP A 302 41.59 31.29 -15.05
C ASP A 302 42.08 32.43 -15.96
N PRO A 303 43.28 32.33 -16.57
CA PRO A 303 43.64 33.25 -17.62
C PRO A 303 42.70 32.97 -18.80
N VAL A 304 41.86 33.96 -19.11
CA VAL A 304 41.04 34.02 -20.33
C VAL A 304 41.90 33.57 -21.50
N LEU A 305 41.48 32.49 -22.16
CA LEU A 305 42.13 32.00 -23.39
C LEU A 305 42.20 33.17 -24.41
N PRO A 306 43.33 33.39 -25.09
CA PRO A 306 43.45 34.51 -26.02
C PRO A 306 42.45 34.37 -27.17
N GLY A 307 41.54 35.33 -27.33
CA GLY A 307 40.60 35.38 -28.46
C GLY A 307 39.13 35.73 -28.14
N MET A 308 38.78 36.07 -26.90
CA MET A 308 37.41 36.49 -26.56
C MET A 308 37.39 37.91 -25.98
N ASP A 309 37.06 38.88 -26.82
CA ASP A 309 36.75 40.24 -26.38
C ASP A 309 35.48 40.23 -25.50
N ALA A 310 35.57 40.85 -24.33
CA ALA A 310 34.43 41.07 -23.44
C ALA A 310 33.54 42.22 -23.98
N PRO A 311 32.21 42.08 -24.03
CA PRO A 311 31.35 43.19 -24.42
C PRO A 311 31.32 44.25 -23.31
N SER A 312 31.58 45.50 -23.69
CA SER A 312 31.47 46.69 -22.84
C SER A 312 30.03 46.90 -22.35
N ALA A 313 29.83 46.93 -21.04
CA ALA A 313 28.56 47.31 -20.42
C ALA A 313 28.37 48.84 -20.44
N PRO A 314 27.18 49.38 -20.77
CA PRO A 314 26.89 50.78 -20.51
C PRO A 314 26.33 50.98 -19.09
N ALA A 315 26.60 52.17 -18.56
CA ALA A 315 26.39 52.59 -17.20
C ALA A 315 24.91 52.81 -16.81
N ASN A 316 24.69 52.70 -15.49
CA ASN A 316 23.55 53.13 -14.68
C ASN A 316 22.55 54.10 -15.33
N ALA A 317 21.29 53.67 -15.42
CA ALA A 317 20.13 54.55 -15.35
C ALA A 317 19.03 53.85 -14.52
N SER A 318 18.59 54.50 -13.44
CA SER A 318 17.45 54.07 -12.62
C SER A 318 16.13 54.24 -13.40
N PRO A 319 15.15 53.33 -13.31
CA PRO A 319 13.84 53.53 -13.93
C PRO A 319 12.91 54.37 -13.02
N PRO A 320 11.93 55.08 -13.61
CA PRO A 320 11.00 55.95 -12.86
C PRO A 320 9.90 55.14 -12.16
N PRO A 321 9.16 55.74 -11.20
CA PRO A 321 8.18 55.01 -10.41
C PRO A 321 6.80 54.97 -11.10
N GLY A 322 6.19 53.78 -11.07
CA GLY A 322 4.73 53.62 -11.08
C GLY A 322 4.11 53.13 -12.39
N GLU A 323 3.65 51.88 -12.38
CA GLU A 323 2.26 51.52 -12.72
C GLU A 323 1.98 50.08 -12.24
N HIS A 324 1.00 49.93 -11.36
CA HIS A 324 0.56 48.64 -10.84
C HIS A 324 -0.20 47.87 -11.95
N LEU A 325 0.45 46.87 -12.56
CA LEU A 325 -0.22 45.87 -13.37
C LEU A 325 -0.63 44.67 -12.51
N ARG A 326 -1.94 44.45 -12.43
CA ARG A 326 -2.58 43.29 -11.77
C ARG A 326 -2.17 41.97 -12.47
N PRO A 327 -2.08 40.84 -11.75
CA PRO A 327 -1.78 39.56 -12.36
C PRO A 327 -2.95 39.06 -13.23
N PRO A 328 -2.68 38.35 -14.34
CA PRO A 328 -3.72 37.84 -15.23
C PRO A 328 -4.41 36.62 -14.61
N THR A 329 -5.73 36.72 -14.42
CA THR A 329 -6.62 35.59 -14.14
C THR A 329 -7.17 35.06 -15.46
N SER A 330 -6.90 33.79 -15.78
CA SER A 330 -7.66 33.06 -16.79
C SER A 330 -7.70 31.57 -16.48
N HIS A 331 -8.73 31.17 -15.73
CA HIS A 331 -9.29 29.82 -15.79
C HIS A 331 -10.61 29.89 -16.57
N PRO A 332 -10.90 28.96 -17.49
CA PRO A 332 -12.19 28.90 -18.18
C PRO A 332 -13.30 28.44 -17.21
N ALA A 333 -14.47 29.05 -17.34
CA ALA A 333 -15.66 28.77 -16.53
C ALA A 333 -16.23 27.36 -16.82
N PRO A 334 -16.85 26.70 -15.83
CA PRO A 334 -17.56 25.43 -16.04
C PRO A 334 -18.89 25.64 -16.79
N PRO A 335 -19.38 24.65 -17.55
CA PRO A 335 -20.63 24.76 -18.30
C PRO A 335 -21.87 24.76 -17.40
N GLU A 336 -22.90 25.48 -17.86
CA GLU A 336 -24.20 25.68 -17.21
C GLU A 336 -24.91 24.37 -16.84
N ALA A 337 -25.56 24.41 -15.67
CA ALA A 337 -26.37 23.32 -15.13
C ALA A 337 -27.61 23.05 -16.01
N ALA A 338 -27.83 21.77 -16.33
CA ALA A 338 -29.04 21.29 -16.97
C ALA A 338 -30.30 21.53 -16.11
N PRO A 339 -31.48 21.77 -16.71
CA PRO A 339 -32.71 22.06 -15.97
C PRO A 339 -33.18 20.85 -15.15
N ARG A 340 -33.56 21.11 -13.89
CA ARG A 340 -34.16 20.15 -12.97
C ARG A 340 -35.49 19.64 -13.52
N ILE A 341 -35.58 18.33 -13.79
CA ILE A 341 -36.85 17.63 -13.97
C ILE A 341 -37.47 17.44 -12.58
N VAL A 342 -38.62 18.07 -12.36
CA VAL A 342 -39.49 17.83 -11.20
C VAL A 342 -40.31 16.58 -11.49
N VAL A 343 -40.07 15.49 -10.76
CA VAL A 343 -40.95 14.32 -10.75
C VAL A 343 -42.04 14.58 -9.72
N THR A 344 -43.25 14.90 -10.18
CA THR A 344 -44.47 14.83 -9.37
C THR A 344 -44.95 13.39 -9.32
N GLY A 345 -45.11 12.84 -8.13
CA GLY A 345 -45.57 11.47 -7.91
C GLY A 345 -47.03 11.22 -8.35
N LYS A 346 -47.28 9.97 -8.71
CA LYS A 346 -48.51 9.22 -8.45
C LYS A 346 -48.14 7.80 -8.07
#